data_AF-A0A6A4Z9J0-F1
#
_entry.id   AF-A0A6A4Z9J0-F1
#
_cell.length_a   1.000
_cell.length_b   1.000
_cell.length_c   1.000
_cell.angle_alpha   90.00
_cell.angle_beta   90.00
_cell.angle_gamma   90.00
#
_symmetry.space_group_name_H-M   'P 1'
#
loop_
_entity.id
_entity.type
_entity.pdbx_description
1 polymer ?
#
loop_
_entity_poly.entity_id
_entity_poly.type
_entity_poly.pdbx_seq_one_letter_code
_entity_poly.pdbx_strand_id
1 'polypeptide(L)'
;MADIRAIHPKKNPPRRMLNAKDVVRNYRVSSDRVIIENLFGRVCSLLWKVSYAMFTWNPKFYDNIQQLTFALTNYHISLMSLCEADWLWYHSVLARYKSMMSAMAAKRAESQRNSRLRRTQRLPLSRSRLHCAQPFLSPVASP
;
A
#
# COMPACT_ATOMS: atom_id res chain seq x y z
N MET A 1 43.93 -6.34 -6.95
CA MET A 1 42.69 -5.66 -6.53
C MET A 1 41.53 -6.35 -7.22
N ALA A 2 40.58 -6.91 -6.48
CA ALA A 2 39.39 -7.53 -7.09
C ALA A 2 38.48 -6.44 -7.67
N ASP A 3 38.04 -6.59 -8.91
CA ASP A 3 37.04 -5.71 -9.54
C ASP A 3 35.73 -5.85 -8.76
N ILE A 4 35.39 -4.82 -7.97
CA ILE A 4 34.16 -4.81 -7.17
C ILE A 4 33.00 -4.50 -8.11
N ARG A 5 32.42 -5.53 -8.74
CA ARG A 5 31.18 -5.38 -9.49
C ARG A 5 29.98 -5.37 -8.56
N ALA A 6 29.20 -4.30 -8.62
CA ALA A 6 27.94 -4.19 -7.91
C ALA A 6 26.93 -5.23 -8.42
N ILE A 7 26.30 -5.97 -7.49
CA ILE A 7 25.29 -6.98 -7.80
C ILE A 7 23.93 -6.28 -7.92
N HIS A 8 23.46 -6.08 -9.14
CA HIS A 8 22.17 -5.47 -9.41
C HIS A 8 21.13 -6.50 -9.87
N PRO A 9 19.85 -6.35 -9.45
CA PRO A 9 18.75 -7.11 -10.05
C PRO A 9 18.72 -6.92 -11.57
N LYS A 10 18.51 -8.01 -12.31
CA LYS A 10 18.38 -7.99 -13.77
C LYS A 10 17.06 -7.35 -14.16
N LYS A 11 17.08 -6.32 -14.99
CA LYS A 11 15.85 -5.72 -15.52
C LYS A 11 15.19 -6.63 -16.56
N ASN A 12 13.87 -6.52 -16.69
CA ASN A 12 13.15 -7.17 -17.80
C ASN A 12 13.70 -6.65 -19.14
N PRO A 13 14.00 -7.54 -20.11
CA PRO A 13 14.28 -7.12 -21.47
C PRO A 13 13.06 -6.43 -22.09
N PRO A 14 13.26 -5.56 -23.10
CA PRO A 14 12.16 -4.97 -23.85
C PRO A 14 11.23 -6.07 -24.39
N ARG A 15 9.93 -6.00 -24.05
CA ARG A 15 8.88 -6.95 -24.45
C ARG A 15 9.08 -8.42 -24.05
N ARG A 16 10.03 -8.74 -23.16
CA ARG A 16 10.28 -10.12 -22.69
C ARG A 16 10.23 -10.20 -21.17
N MET A 17 9.73 -11.32 -20.67
CA MET A 17 9.79 -11.63 -19.24
C MET A 17 11.14 -12.26 -18.88
N LEU A 18 11.57 -12.07 -17.63
CA LEU A 18 12.75 -12.74 -17.08
C LEU A 18 12.55 -14.26 -17.02
N ASN A 19 13.64 -15.00 -17.22
CA ASN A 19 13.64 -16.44 -17.04
C ASN A 19 13.44 -16.78 -15.55
N ALA A 20 12.85 -17.94 -15.23
CA ALA A 20 12.58 -18.38 -13.86
C ALA A 20 13.83 -18.32 -12.96
N LYS A 21 15.00 -18.70 -13.50
CA LYS A 21 16.29 -18.61 -12.79
C LYS A 21 16.68 -17.17 -12.45
N ASP A 22 16.46 -16.23 -13.37
CA ASP A 22 16.76 -14.81 -13.17
C ASP A 22 15.78 -14.18 -12.16
N VAL A 23 14.52 -14.62 -12.14
CA VAL A 23 13.51 -14.18 -11.17
C VAL A 23 13.90 -14.59 -9.75
N VAL A 24 14.29 -15.86 -9.55
CA VAL A 24 14.74 -16.36 -8.23
C VAL A 24 15.99 -15.62 -7.76
N ARG A 25 16.95 -15.40 -8.68
CA ARG A 25 18.16 -14.62 -8.37
C ARG A 25 17.83 -13.19 -7.94
N ASN A 26 16.98 -12.51 -8.70
CA ASN A 26 16.56 -11.15 -8.38
C ASN A 26 15.79 -11.07 -7.06
N TYR A 27 14.97 -12.09 -6.75
CA TYR A 27 14.27 -12.16 -5.48
C TYR A 27 15.25 -12.23 -4.32
N ARG A 28 16.28 -13.09 -4.39
CA ARG A 28 17.33 -13.17 -3.37
C ARG A 28 18.09 -11.86 -3.21
N VAL A 29 18.56 -11.28 -4.32
CA VAL A 29 19.27 -9.99 -4.31
C VAL A 29 18.38 -8.86 -3.75
N SER A 30 17.08 -8.87 -4.06
CA SER A 30 16.15 -7.86 -3.53
C SER A 30 15.85 -8.08 -2.06
N SER A 31 15.76 -9.34 -1.60
CA SER A 31 15.59 -9.69 -0.18
C SER A 31 16.78 -9.23 0.64
N ASP A 32 18.00 -9.55 0.19
CA ASP A 32 19.24 -9.12 0.85
C ASP A 32 19.34 -7.60 0.89
N ARG A 33 18.95 -6.93 -0.21
CA ARG A 33 18.92 -5.46 -0.28
C ARG A 33 17.95 -4.86 0.73
N VAL A 34 16.75 -5.40 0.88
CA VAL A 34 15.76 -4.92 1.87
C VAL A 34 16.31 -5.05 3.29
N ILE A 35 17.04 -6.14 3.59
CA ILE A 35 17.69 -6.33 4.89
C ILE A 35 18.75 -5.25 5.14
N ILE A 36 19.61 -4.97 4.15
CA ILE A 36 20.66 -3.94 4.27
C ILE A 36 20.05 -2.54 4.40
N GLU A 37 19.02 -2.22 3.62
CA GLU A 37 18.34 -0.92 3.70
C GLU A 37 17.62 -0.74 5.05
N ASN A 38 16.98 -1.79 5.56
CA ASN A 38 16.35 -1.77 6.88
C ASN A 38 17.38 -1.63 8.02
N LEU A 39 18.51 -2.34 7.92
CA LEU A 39 19.65 -2.19 8.83
C LEU A 39 20.17 -0.75 8.82
N PHE A 40 20.48 -0.22 7.64
CA PHE A 40 21.05 1.11 7.50
C PHE A 40 20.06 2.20 7.93
N GLY A 41 18.76 2.05 7.65
CA GLY A 41 17.73 2.95 8.15
C GLY A 41 17.66 3.00 9.68
N ARG A 42 17.77 1.84 10.35
CA ARG A 42 17.81 1.76 11.82
C ARG A 42 19.11 2.34 12.39
N VAL A 43 20.25 1.99 11.82
CA VAL A 43 21.56 2.55 12.22
C VAL A 43 21.55 4.06 12.05
N CYS A 44 21.12 4.56 10.90
CA CYS A 44 21.10 5.98 10.58
C CYS A 44 20.16 6.74 11.53
N SER A 45 18.95 6.22 11.79
CA SER A 45 18.03 6.83 12.76
C SER A 45 18.62 6.91 14.17
N LEU A 46 19.27 5.84 14.64
CA LEU A 46 19.91 5.82 15.95
C LEU A 46 21.14 6.74 15.98
N LEU A 47 21.96 6.71 14.92
CA LEU A 47 23.15 7.53 14.76
C LEU A 47 22.79 9.01 14.75
N TRP A 48 21.76 9.44 14.02
CA TRP A 48 21.30 10.83 14.05
C TRP A 48 20.85 11.26 15.45
N LYS A 49 20.16 10.38 16.20
CA LYS A 49 19.74 10.68 17.58
C LYS A 49 20.92 10.77 18.55
N VAL A 50 21.87 9.83 18.45
CA VAL A 50 23.07 9.81 19.29
C VAL A 50 24.00 10.97 18.92
N SER A 51 24.24 11.20 17.63
CA SER A 51 25.01 12.34 17.13
C SER A 51 24.36 13.67 17.48
N TYR A 52 23.03 13.78 17.52
CA TYR A 52 22.35 14.99 18.00
C TYR A 52 22.57 15.20 19.50
N ALA A 53 22.48 14.14 20.31
CA ALA A 53 22.75 14.21 21.75
C ALA A 53 24.24 14.47 22.07
N MET A 54 25.14 13.95 21.24
CA MET A 54 26.59 14.04 21.37
C MET A 54 27.19 15.21 20.56
N PHE A 55 26.36 16.00 19.86
CA PHE A 55 26.75 17.04 18.88
C PHE A 55 27.68 18.11 19.45
N THR A 56 27.81 18.16 20.77
CA THR A 56 28.66 19.09 21.47
C THR A 56 30.16 18.71 21.40
N TRP A 57 30.58 17.50 21.02
CA TRP A 57 31.97 17.05 21.26
C TRP A 57 32.73 16.34 20.13
N ASN A 58 33.96 16.84 19.94
CA ASN A 58 35.23 16.27 19.46
C ASN A 58 35.21 15.06 18.48
N PRO A 59 35.84 15.16 17.30
CA PRO A 59 35.92 14.07 16.30
C PRO A 59 36.55 12.77 16.81
N LYS A 60 37.28 12.79 17.93
CA LYS A 60 37.86 11.59 18.55
C LYS A 60 36.84 10.56 19.05
N PHE A 61 35.59 10.96 19.30
CA PHE A 61 34.54 10.04 19.78
C PHE A 61 33.69 9.45 18.65
N TYR A 62 33.90 9.89 17.40
CA TYR A 62 33.08 9.48 16.27
C TYR A 62 33.11 7.97 16.04
N ASP A 63 34.29 7.36 16.02
CA ASP A 63 34.46 5.92 15.79
C ASP A 63 33.81 5.09 16.91
N ASN A 64 33.95 5.52 18.17
CA ASN A 64 33.32 4.86 19.31
C ASN A 64 31.80 4.95 19.26
N ILE A 65 31.25 6.10 18.84
CA ILE A 65 29.81 6.29 18.65
C ILE A 65 29.30 5.41 17.51
N GLN A 66 30.02 5.32 16.40
CA GLN A 66 29.67 4.43 15.29
C GLN A 66 29.66 2.97 15.76
N GLN A 67 30.73 2.52 16.43
CA GLN A 67 30.84 1.15 16.93
C GLN A 67 29.72 0.81 17.92
N LEU A 68 29.41 1.72 18.85
CA LEU A 68 28.29 1.57 19.77
C LEU A 68 26.94 1.52 19.05
N THR A 69 26.73 2.39 18.05
CA THR A 69 25.50 2.43 17.26
C THR A 69 25.29 1.11 16.51
N PHE A 70 26.33 0.57 15.88
CA PHE A 70 26.27 -0.73 15.20
C PHE A 70 26.03 -1.87 16.18
N ALA A 71 26.70 -1.89 17.34
CA ALA A 71 26.48 -2.90 18.38
C ALA A 71 25.03 -2.90 18.91
N LEU A 72 24.49 -1.71 19.21
CA LEU A 72 23.10 -1.55 19.65
C LEU A 72 22.10 -1.94 18.57
N THR A 73 22.39 -1.63 17.31
CA THR A 73 21.52 -2.02 16.19
C THR A 73 21.54 -3.53 16.00
N ASN A 74 22.71 -4.19 16.09
CA ASN A 74 22.82 -5.64 16.04
C ASN A 74 22.06 -6.31 17.19
N TYR A 75 22.12 -5.78 18.41
CA TYR A 75 21.32 -6.27 19.53
C TYR A 75 19.81 -6.05 19.31
N HIS A 76 19.42 -4.87 18.82
CA HIS A 76 18.03 -4.56 18.47
C HIS A 76 17.50 -5.48 17.37
N ILE A 77 18.35 -5.93 16.45
CA ILE A 77 18.00 -6.91 15.42
C ILE A 77 17.72 -8.29 16.02
N SER A 78 18.47 -8.70 17.04
CA SER A 78 18.20 -9.94 17.77
C SER A 78 16.87 -9.89 18.52
N LEU A 79 16.41 -8.71 18.94
CA LEU A 79 15.11 -8.49 19.59
C LEU A 79 13.96 -8.32 18.58
N MET A 80 14.20 -7.59 17.49
CA MET A 80 13.27 -7.32 16.40
C MET A 80 13.94 -7.72 15.09
N SER A 81 13.73 -8.98 14.69
CA SER A 81 14.30 -9.55 13.47
C SER A 81 13.94 -8.69 12.26
N LEU A 82 14.91 -8.44 11.38
CA LEU A 82 14.71 -7.62 10.18
C LEU A 82 13.67 -8.20 9.21
N CYS A 83 13.32 -9.48 9.38
CA CYS A 83 12.59 -10.26 8.39
C CYS A 83 11.28 -10.88 8.91
N GLU A 84 11.01 -10.96 10.22
CA GLU A 84 10.05 -11.99 10.69
C GLU A 84 9.01 -11.53 11.72
N ALA A 85 9.34 -10.67 12.68
CA ALA A 85 8.34 -10.14 13.62
C ALA A 85 7.33 -9.18 12.96
N ASP A 86 7.69 -8.57 11.83
CA ASP A 86 6.82 -7.67 11.08
C ASP A 86 5.84 -8.40 10.14
N TRP A 87 5.96 -9.72 9.92
CA TRP A 87 5.03 -10.43 9.04
C TRP A 87 3.59 -10.33 9.53
N LEU A 88 3.36 -10.54 10.82
CA LEU A 88 2.04 -10.46 11.42
C LEU A 88 1.50 -9.03 11.43
N TRP A 89 2.36 -8.04 11.70
CA TRP A 89 1.97 -6.64 11.66
C TRP A 89 1.64 -6.21 10.22
N TYR A 90 2.50 -6.53 9.26
CA TYR A 90 2.31 -6.27 7.84
C TYR A 90 1.06 -6.98 7.29
N HIS A 91 0.84 -8.24 7.69
CA HIS A 91 -0.39 -8.98 7.38
C HIS A 91 -1.62 -8.35 8.00
N SER A 92 -1.53 -7.84 9.23
CA SER A 92 -2.65 -7.15 9.90
C SER A 92 -2.99 -5.84 9.19
N VAL A 93 -1.98 -5.09 8.72
CA VAL A 93 -2.14 -3.87 7.94
C VAL A 93 -2.76 -4.18 6.58
N LEU A 94 -2.27 -5.19 5.87
CA LEU A 94 -2.84 -5.65 4.60
C LEU A 94 -4.27 -6.16 4.75
N ALA A 95 -4.56 -6.94 5.80
CA ALA A 95 -5.90 -7.43 6.11
C ALA A 95 -6.86 -6.25 6.36
N ARG A 96 -6.40 -5.22 7.08
CA ARG A 96 -7.17 -3.99 7.31
C ARG A 96 -7.48 -3.26 6.01
N TYR A 97 -6.52 -3.12 5.10
CA TYR A 97 -6.75 -2.52 3.78
C TYR A 97 -7.73 -3.32 2.93
N LYS A 98 -7.62 -4.66 2.92
CA LYS A 98 -8.57 -5.54 2.22
C LYS A 98 -9.99 -5.40 2.78
N SER A 99 -10.13 -5.39 4.11
CA SER A 99 -11.41 -5.18 4.79
C SER A 99 -12.04 -3.81 4.46
N MET A 100 -11.22 -2.76 4.42
CA MET A 100 -11.68 -1.42 4.04
C MET A 100 -12.15 -1.36 2.59
N MET A 101 -11.43 -2.02 1.68
CA MET A 101 -11.82 -2.12 0.27
C MET A 101 -13.14 -2.88 0.11
N SER A 102 -13.33 -3.99 0.82
CA SER A 102 -14.59 -4.74 0.79
C SER A 102 -15.75 -3.94 1.39
N ALA A 103 -15.51 -3.19 2.47
CA ALA A 103 -16.52 -2.30 3.05
C ALA A 103 -16.93 -1.18 2.10
N MET A 104 -15.97 -0.57 1.39
CA MET A 104 -16.24 0.44 0.36
C MET A 104 -16.97 -0.14 -0.84
N ALA A 105 -16.65 -1.37 -1.25
CA ALA A 105 -17.38 -2.08 -2.30
C ALA A 105 -18.83 -2.38 -1.87
N ALA A 106 -19.04 -2.83 -0.63
CA ALA A 106 -20.35 -3.10 -0.07
C ALA A 106 -21.22 -1.83 0.00
N LYS A 107 -20.66 -0.72 0.50
CA LYS A 107 -21.35 0.58 0.53
C LYS A 107 -21.73 1.07 -0.87
N ARG A 108 -20.85 0.86 -1.86
CA ARG A 108 -21.14 1.17 -3.27
C ARG A 108 -22.26 0.27 -3.82
N ALA A 109 -22.24 -1.02 -3.51
CA ALA A 109 -23.28 -1.97 -3.93
C ALA A 109 -24.65 -1.62 -3.32
N GLU A 110 -24.69 -1.22 -2.05
CA GLU A 110 -25.90 -0.79 -1.37
C GLU A 110 -26.46 0.51 -1.96
N SER A 111 -25.61 1.49 -2.24
CA SER A 111 -26.01 2.73 -2.91
C SER A 111 -26.59 2.45 -4.31
N GLN A 112 -25.97 1.55 -5.07
CA GLN A 112 -26.52 1.10 -6.36
C GLN A 112 -27.86 0.39 -6.20
N ARG A 113 -28.02 -0.49 -5.22
CA ARG A 113 -29.29 -1.17 -4.92
C ARG A 113 -30.39 -0.17 -4.59
N ASN A 114 -30.12 0.80 -3.72
CA ASN A 114 -31.08 1.84 -3.34
C ASN A 114 -31.44 2.73 -4.52
N SER A 115 -30.48 3.03 -5.40
CA SER A 115 -30.74 3.77 -6.65
C SER A 115 -31.65 2.98 -7.60
N ARG A 116 -31.42 1.67 -7.76
CA ARG A 116 -32.29 0.77 -8.54
C ARG A 116 -33.71 0.72 -7.96
N LEU A 117 -33.85 0.56 -6.64
CA LEU A 117 -35.15 0.55 -5.96
C LEU A 117 -35.92 1.85 -6.14
N ARG A 118 -35.26 3.00 -5.94
CA ARG A 118 -35.86 4.32 -6.18
C ARG A 118 -36.27 4.52 -7.64
N ARG A 119 -35.50 3.97 -8.59
CA ARG A 119 -35.88 3.98 -10.01
C ARG A 119 -37.15 3.15 -10.25
N THR A 120 -37.22 1.94 -9.71
CA THR A 120 -38.40 1.07 -9.85
C THR A 120 -39.65 1.70 -9.25
N GLN A 121 -39.54 2.39 -8.12
CA GLN A 121 -40.66 3.12 -7.50
C GLN A 121 -41.15 4.32 -8.34
N ARG A 122 -40.28 4.93 -9.16
CA ARG A 122 -40.64 6.04 -10.06
C ARG A 122 -41.32 5.59 -11.35
N LEU A 123 -41.08 4.36 -11.81
CA LEU A 123 -41.71 3.79 -13.00
C LEU A 123 -43.25 3.83 -12.96
N PRO A 124 -43.94 3.36 -11.89
CA PRO A 124 -45.40 3.45 -11.81
C PRO A 124 -45.88 4.91 -11.70
N LEU A 125 -45.20 5.78 -10.96
CA LEU A 125 -45.55 7.21 -10.86
C LEU A 125 -45.43 7.96 -12.20
N SER A 126 -44.51 7.53 -13.08
CA SER A 126 -44.41 8.07 -14.45
C SER A 126 -45.53 7.55 -15.36
N ARG A 127 -45.96 6.29 -15.17
CA ARG A 127 -47.06 5.68 -15.93
C ARG A 127 -48.42 6.27 -15.53
N SER A 128 -48.62 6.61 -14.26
CA SER A 128 -49.82 7.30 -13.78
C SER A 128 -49.94 8.74 -14.28
N ARG A 129 -48.82 9.48 -14.43
CA ARG A 129 -48.84 10.83 -15.03
C ARG A 129 -49.23 10.82 -16.50
N LEU A 130 -48.81 9.80 -17.26
CA LEU A 130 -49.23 9.62 -18.65
C LEU A 130 -50.72 9.25 -18.76
N HIS A 131 -51.29 8.58 -17.73
CA HIS A 131 -52.72 8.26 -17.68
C HIS A 131 -53.61 9.44 -17.28
N CYS A 132 -53.15 10.33 -16.38
CA CYS A 132 -53.89 11.55 -16.02
C CYS A 132 -53.79 12.68 -17.06
N ALA A 133 -52.87 12.58 -18.02
CA ALA A 133 -52.73 13.53 -19.13
C ALA A 133 -53.57 13.11 -20.36
N GLN A 134 -54.75 12.53 -20.15
CA GLN A 134 -55.74 12.39 -21.22
C GLN A 134 -56.42 13.75 -21.42
N PRO A 135 -56.40 14.34 -22.64
CA PRO A 135 -57.10 15.58 -22.90
C PRO A 135 -58.61 15.37 -22.69
N PHE A 136 -59.23 16.23 -21.91
CA PHE A 136 -60.68 16.30 -21.76
C PHE A 136 -61.27 16.75 -23.11
N LEU A 137 -61.65 15.80 -23.97
CA LEU A 137 -62.37 16.10 -25.20
C LEU A 137 -63.84 16.33 -24.83
N SER A 138 -64.24 17.61 -24.82
CA SER A 138 -65.64 18.03 -24.68
C SER A 138 -66.48 17.51 -25.86
N PRO A 139 -67.75 17.11 -25.66
CA PRO A 139 -68.61 16.69 -26.76
C PRO A 139 -69.02 17.91 -27.58
N VAL A 140 -68.69 17.91 -28.87
CA VAL A 140 -69.24 18.84 -29.86
C VAL A 140 -70.73 18.53 -30.03
N ALA A 141 -71.58 19.50 -29.70
CA ALA A 141 -72.98 19.49 -30.12
C ALA A 141 -73.02 19.67 -31.65
N SER A 142 -73.85 18.88 -32.32
CA SER A 142 -74.11 18.98 -33.77
C SER A 142 -75.62 18.92 -34.00
N PRO A 143 -76.06 19.40 -35.18
CA PRO A 143 -76.42 20.78 -35.50
C PRO A 143 -77.86 21.15 -35.11
#